data_AF-A0A2V2X4P1-F1
#
_entry.id   AF-A0A2V2X4P1-F1
#
_cell.length_a   1.000
_cell.length_b   1.000
_cell.length_c   1.000
_cell.angle_alpha   90.00
_cell.angle_beta   90.00
_cell.angle_gamma   90.00
#
_symmetry.space_group_name_H-M   'P 1'
#
loop_
_entity.id
_entity.type
_entity.pdbx_description
1 polymer ?
#
loop_
_entity_poly.entity_id
_entity_poly.type
_entity_poly.pdbx_seq_one_letter_code
_entity_poly.pdbx_strand_id
1 'polypeptide(L)'
;MGGRKRRGERGVPMPDITALRASCKAILLRHQRGLSLELPCIVCRQRVRGQESIMQHYVDAHGIHTTNCDNIVDLNGFLVHLRELLLFRDDERMHCPVCREDCGDEASLLEHIEKEGHSRWDIDTIPSLASFCMADVNKSEEAGEEEEDSANGTNVVESDDDGDDEDWGVEPAVCLLCDTASEDCLGHMIDAHGFDFRAAVRSHEGVQDVYDVIRIVNVIRKCVARGLCPFTYGDELAEAEACRCDVAASSLEEHLRNHPLHNLPRVVPSSDRELIPVLCADAFISSVVVGGDLLARGEEDPEYPMVPTNAEMAKKQTARRQSEGNA
;
A
#
# COMPACT_ATOMS: atom_id res chain seq x y z
N MET A 1 4.83 8.73 -64.33
CA MET A 1 4.95 7.56 -63.41
C MET A 1 5.80 8.03 -62.25
N GLY A 2 5.27 8.40 -61.08
CA GLY A 2 4.18 7.80 -60.35
C GLY A 2 4.78 6.88 -59.28
N GLY A 3 5.41 7.45 -58.25
CA GLY A 3 6.03 6.73 -57.14
C GLY A 3 5.65 7.35 -55.80
N ARG A 4 4.47 7.01 -55.30
CA ARG A 4 4.05 7.29 -53.92
C ARG A 4 4.81 6.35 -53.00
N LYS A 5 5.81 6.84 -52.27
CA LYS A 5 6.40 6.11 -51.13
C LYS A 5 5.51 6.37 -49.91
N ARG A 6 4.82 5.32 -49.49
CA ARG A 6 4.01 5.27 -48.26
C ARG A 6 4.97 5.45 -47.08
N ARG A 7 4.69 6.43 -46.22
CA ARG A 7 5.38 6.63 -44.94
C ARG A 7 5.05 5.44 -44.04
N GLY A 8 6.07 4.69 -43.64
CA GLY A 8 5.96 3.67 -42.60
C GLY A 8 5.85 4.35 -41.24
N GLU A 9 4.91 3.87 -40.44
CA GLU A 9 4.74 4.20 -39.04
C GLU A 9 5.94 3.66 -38.24
N ARG A 10 6.61 4.53 -37.47
CA ARG A 10 7.68 4.15 -36.55
C ARG A 10 7.11 3.95 -35.15
N GLY A 11 7.43 2.81 -34.55
CA GLY A 11 7.05 2.45 -33.19
C GLY A 11 7.77 3.29 -32.14
N VAL A 12 7.02 3.58 -31.08
CA VAL A 12 7.43 4.28 -29.85
C VAL A 12 8.47 3.44 -29.08
N PRO A 13 9.49 4.05 -28.45
CA PRO A 13 10.43 3.32 -27.60
C PRO A 13 9.67 2.73 -26.41
N MET A 14 9.69 1.41 -26.27
CA MET A 14 9.09 0.72 -25.13
C MET A 14 9.79 1.17 -23.84
N PRO A 15 9.06 1.46 -22.76
CA PRO A 15 9.66 1.65 -21.44
C PRO A 15 10.50 0.42 -21.07
N ASP A 16 11.60 0.64 -20.35
CA ASP A 16 12.35 -0.46 -19.73
C ASP A 16 11.44 -1.15 -18.71
N ILE A 17 10.75 -2.20 -19.16
CA ILE A 17 9.83 -3.04 -18.39
C ILE A 17 10.50 -3.52 -17.10
N THR A 18 11.83 -3.73 -17.12
CA THR A 18 12.61 -4.13 -15.96
C THR A 18 12.63 -3.04 -14.88
N ALA A 19 12.88 -1.79 -15.27
CA ALA A 19 12.91 -0.64 -14.36
C ALA A 19 11.51 -0.34 -13.80
N LEU A 20 10.46 -0.46 -14.63
CA LEU A 20 9.08 -0.31 -14.18
C LEU A 20 8.70 -1.41 -13.18
N ARG A 21 9.00 -2.68 -13.48
CA ARG A 21 8.78 -3.81 -12.55
C ARG A 21 9.49 -3.59 -11.22
N ALA A 22 10.76 -3.15 -11.24
CA ALA A 22 11.51 -2.84 -10.03
C ALA A 22 10.85 -1.72 -9.20
N SER A 23 10.37 -0.66 -9.86
CA SER A 23 9.65 0.45 -9.22
C SER A 23 8.34 -0.01 -8.59
N CYS A 24 7.52 -0.77 -9.32
CA CYS A 24 6.29 -1.34 -8.79
C CYS A 24 6.56 -2.28 -7.60
N LYS A 25 7.59 -3.12 -7.67
CA LYS A 25 7.98 -4.02 -6.57
C LYS A 25 8.39 -3.23 -5.31
N ALA A 26 9.15 -2.15 -5.47
CA ALA A 26 9.55 -1.29 -4.37
C ALA A 26 8.33 -0.62 -3.71
N ILE A 27 7.38 -0.14 -4.52
CA ILE A 27 6.11 0.44 -4.03
C ILE A 27 5.32 -0.64 -3.26
N LEU A 28 5.09 -1.81 -3.84
CA LEU A 28 4.34 -2.90 -3.18
C LEU A 28 4.96 -3.32 -1.85
N LEU A 29 6.28 -3.52 -1.79
CA LEU A 29 6.99 -3.82 -0.55
C LEU A 29 6.81 -2.74 0.51
N ARG A 30 6.76 -1.47 0.11
CA ARG A 30 6.47 -0.36 1.02
C ARG A 30 5.01 -0.40 1.48
N HIS A 31 4.04 -0.66 0.61
CA HIS A 31 2.63 -0.79 0.99
C HIS A 31 2.42 -1.90 2.02
N GLN A 32 3.09 -3.04 1.87
CA GLN A 32 3.03 -4.14 2.84
C GLN A 32 3.52 -3.72 4.24
N ARG A 33 4.52 -2.85 4.32
CA ARG A 33 5.03 -2.25 5.57
C ARG A 33 4.29 -0.95 5.94
N GLY A 34 3.35 -0.52 5.12
CA GLY A 34 2.80 0.83 5.11
C GLY A 34 2.18 1.23 6.43
N LEU A 35 1.56 0.28 7.14
CA LEU A 35 0.89 0.50 8.43
C LEU A 35 1.82 0.58 9.63
N SER A 36 3.03 0.04 9.54
CA SER A 36 4.03 0.03 10.63
C SER A 36 5.08 1.12 10.49
N LEU A 37 5.13 1.80 9.33
CA LEU A 37 6.04 2.92 9.09
C LEU A 37 5.66 4.13 9.96
N GLU A 38 6.54 4.49 10.89
CA GLU A 38 6.48 5.78 11.57
C GLU A 38 7.29 6.82 10.81
N LEU A 39 6.61 7.86 10.34
CA LEU A 39 7.20 8.93 9.53
C LEU A 39 7.01 10.27 10.26
N PRO A 40 8.08 11.06 10.46
CA PRO A 40 7.95 12.40 10.99
C PRO A 40 7.41 13.35 9.91
N CYS A 41 6.42 14.16 10.27
CA CYS A 41 5.99 15.29 9.44
C CYS A 41 7.15 16.27 9.26
N ILE A 42 7.44 16.65 8.02
CA ILE A 42 8.55 17.57 7.71
C ILE A 42 8.27 19.02 8.08
N VAL A 43 6.99 19.36 8.35
CA VAL A 43 6.55 20.69 8.77
C VAL A 43 6.53 20.78 10.30
N CYS A 44 5.62 20.07 10.96
CA CYS A 44 5.43 20.17 12.43
C CYS A 44 6.20 19.13 13.27
N ARG A 45 6.96 18.22 12.65
CA ARG A 45 7.75 17.15 13.31
C ARG A 45 6.93 16.11 14.09
N GLN A 46 5.60 16.14 14.02
CA GLN A 46 4.75 15.11 14.59
C GLN A 46 5.04 13.75 13.93
N ARG A 47 5.23 12.69 14.73
CA ARG A 47 5.36 11.33 14.20
C ARG A 47 3.98 10.80 13.86
N VAL A 48 3.81 10.35 12.62
CA VAL A 48 2.57 9.75 12.12
C VAL A 48 2.87 8.33 11.72
N ARG A 49 2.06 7.39 12.21
CA ARG A 49 2.15 5.98 11.85
C ARG A 49 1.27 5.75 10.62
N GLY A 50 1.84 5.18 9.57
CA GLY A 50 1.14 4.92 8.32
C GLY A 50 1.56 5.85 7.19
N GLN A 51 1.93 5.29 6.02
CA GLN A 51 2.26 6.11 4.84
C GLN A 51 1.04 6.93 4.33
N GLU A 52 -0.16 6.37 4.32
CA GLU A 52 -1.36 7.13 3.92
C GLU A 52 -1.73 8.17 4.97
N SER A 53 -1.53 7.84 6.24
CA SER A 53 -1.81 8.74 7.35
C SER A 53 -0.89 9.97 7.34
N ILE A 54 0.40 9.82 6.97
CA ILE A 54 1.27 10.98 6.84
C ILE A 54 0.87 11.87 5.65
N MET A 55 0.44 11.29 4.52
CA MET A 55 -0.08 12.08 3.39
C MET A 55 -1.35 12.84 3.76
N GLN A 56 -2.28 12.16 4.44
CA GLN A 56 -3.51 12.79 4.93
C GLN A 56 -3.21 13.87 5.97
N HIS A 57 -2.22 13.67 6.84
CA HIS A 57 -1.77 14.67 7.81
C HIS A 57 -1.29 15.96 7.13
N TYR A 58 -0.54 15.87 6.01
CA TYR A 58 -0.14 17.07 5.26
C TYR A 58 -1.35 17.87 4.76
N VAL A 59 -2.40 17.18 4.30
CA VAL A 59 -3.64 17.83 3.84
C VAL A 59 -4.40 18.45 5.02
N ASP A 60 -4.66 17.67 6.06
CA ASP A 60 -5.56 18.08 7.15
C ASP A 60 -4.92 19.12 8.09
N ALA A 61 -3.63 18.96 8.41
CA ALA A 61 -2.95 19.82 9.36
C ALA A 61 -2.31 21.06 8.71
N HIS A 62 -1.94 20.96 7.43
CA HIS A 62 -1.14 21.99 6.76
C HIS A 62 -1.74 22.49 5.43
N GLY A 63 -2.82 21.87 4.94
CA GLY A 63 -3.40 22.22 3.63
C GLY A 63 -2.48 21.90 2.45
N ILE A 64 -1.50 21.00 2.63
CA ILE A 64 -0.49 20.67 1.62
C ILE A 64 -0.89 19.37 0.91
N HIS A 65 -0.94 19.42 -0.42
CA HIS A 65 -1.20 18.28 -1.29
C HIS A 65 0.08 17.84 -1.98
N THR A 66 0.63 16.69 -1.60
CA THR A 66 1.83 16.13 -2.21
C THR A 66 1.52 15.23 -3.42
N THR A 67 2.55 14.82 -4.16
CA THR A 67 2.45 13.69 -5.11
C THR A 67 1.77 12.49 -4.45
N ASN A 68 0.89 11.79 -5.19
CA ASN A 68 0.25 10.57 -4.70
C ASN A 68 1.32 9.57 -4.25
N CYS A 69 1.14 8.97 -3.07
CA CYS A 69 2.08 8.03 -2.49
C CYS A 69 2.37 6.84 -3.41
N ASP A 70 1.38 6.39 -4.19
CA ASP A 70 1.53 5.29 -5.16
C ASP A 70 2.51 5.63 -6.30
N ASN A 71 2.71 6.92 -6.59
CA ASN A 71 3.64 7.39 -7.61
C ASN A 71 5.04 7.65 -7.07
N ILE A 72 5.24 7.57 -5.76
CA ILE A 72 6.54 7.77 -5.12
C ILE A 72 7.20 6.40 -4.96
N VAL A 73 8.38 6.19 -5.54
CA VAL A 73 9.16 4.95 -5.42
C VAL A 73 9.96 4.96 -4.13
N ASP A 74 10.67 6.05 -3.84
CA ASP A 74 11.43 6.25 -2.60
C ASP A 74 10.79 7.33 -1.72
N LEU A 75 9.87 6.91 -0.84
CA LEU A 75 9.15 7.81 0.06
C LEU A 75 10.08 8.50 1.07
N ASN A 76 11.09 7.78 1.57
CA ASN A 76 12.00 8.35 2.56
C ASN A 76 12.89 9.41 1.91
N GLY A 77 13.47 9.12 0.75
CA GLY A 77 14.23 10.09 -0.04
C GLY A 77 13.38 11.30 -0.43
N PHE A 78 12.13 11.08 -0.85
CA PHE A 78 11.19 12.16 -1.18
C PHE A 78 10.96 13.11 0.00
N LEU A 79 10.68 12.57 1.20
CA LEU A 79 10.44 13.38 2.39
C LEU A 79 11.71 14.08 2.88
N VAL A 80 12.86 13.41 2.83
CA VAL A 80 14.16 14.03 3.16
C VAL A 80 14.45 15.20 2.22
N HIS A 81 14.26 15.01 0.91
CA HIS A 81 14.48 16.06 -0.08
C HIS A 81 13.56 17.25 0.17
N LEU A 82 12.25 17.03 0.35
CA LEU A 82 11.33 18.13 0.71
C LEU A 82 11.75 18.85 2.00
N ARG A 83 12.25 18.12 3.00
CA ARG A 83 12.78 18.73 4.22
C ARG A 83 14.00 19.59 3.96
N GLU A 84 14.93 19.17 3.10
CA GLU A 84 16.09 19.97 2.70
C GLU A 84 15.67 21.23 1.93
N LEU A 85 14.59 21.14 1.15
CA LEU A 85 14.00 22.28 0.46
C LEU A 85 13.34 23.27 1.44
N LEU A 86 12.74 22.78 2.52
CA LEU A 86 12.13 23.57 3.58
C LEU A 86 13.17 24.21 4.52
N LEU A 87 14.19 23.46 4.91
CA LEU A 87 15.23 23.83 5.87
C LEU A 87 16.56 23.93 5.15
N PHE A 88 16.74 25.02 4.40
CA PHE A 88 17.94 25.22 3.61
C PHE A 88 19.16 25.46 4.52
N ARG A 89 20.18 24.59 4.42
CA ARG A 89 21.50 24.71 5.09
C ARG A 89 21.48 24.68 6.63
N ASP A 90 20.67 23.81 7.24
CA ASP A 90 20.57 23.66 8.71
C ASP A 90 20.20 24.95 9.45
N ASP A 91 19.60 25.93 8.74
CA ASP A 91 19.03 27.11 9.39
C ASP A 91 17.65 26.74 9.99
N GLU A 92 17.29 27.34 11.12
CA GLU A 92 15.95 27.16 11.72
C GLU A 92 14.86 27.91 10.94
N ARG A 93 15.25 28.60 9.85
CA ARG A 93 14.37 29.39 9.01
C ARG A 93 13.77 28.55 7.90
N MET A 94 12.45 28.59 7.78
CA MET A 94 11.71 27.83 6.79
C MET A 94 11.63 28.58 5.47
N HIS A 95 11.77 27.86 4.37
CA HIS A 95 11.68 28.40 3.01
C HIS A 95 10.61 27.66 2.22
N CYS A 96 9.89 28.37 1.34
CA CYS A 96 8.87 27.74 0.51
C CYS A 96 9.52 26.77 -0.50
N PRO A 97 9.12 25.49 -0.56
CA PRO A 97 9.70 24.54 -1.52
C PRO A 97 9.42 24.86 -2.99
N VAL A 98 8.34 25.61 -3.26
CA VAL A 98 7.88 25.97 -4.61
C VAL A 98 8.62 27.21 -5.13
N CYS A 99 8.55 28.33 -4.41
CA CYS A 99 9.13 29.61 -4.88
C CYS A 99 10.50 29.96 -4.28
N ARG A 100 10.95 29.21 -3.26
CA ARG A 100 12.22 29.43 -2.52
C ARG A 100 12.28 30.71 -1.69
N GLU A 101 11.15 31.38 -1.48
CA GLU A 101 11.08 32.53 -0.59
C GLU A 101 11.33 32.11 0.86
N ASP A 102 12.03 32.97 1.59
CA ASP A 102 12.37 32.79 2.98
C ASP A 102 11.22 33.29 3.86
N CYS A 103 10.48 32.34 4.45
CA CYS A 103 9.29 32.63 5.23
C CYS A 103 9.58 32.86 6.71
N GLY A 104 10.78 32.55 7.20
CA GLY A 104 11.10 32.66 8.63
C GLY A 104 10.61 31.45 9.42
N ASP A 105 9.43 31.48 10.00
CA ASP A 105 8.91 30.40 10.86
C ASP A 105 7.77 29.59 10.22
N GLU A 106 7.34 28.52 10.91
CA GLU A 106 6.28 27.61 10.45
C GLU A 106 4.96 28.36 10.17
N ALA A 107 4.57 29.28 11.05
CA ALA A 107 3.32 30.03 10.89
C ALA A 107 3.36 30.94 9.65
N SER A 108 4.48 31.63 9.46
CA SER A 108 4.69 32.53 8.32
C SER A 108 4.80 31.76 7.00
N LEU A 109 5.37 30.55 7.01
CA LEU A 109 5.39 29.66 5.85
C LEU A 109 3.98 29.22 5.45
N LEU A 110 3.16 28.80 6.41
CA LEU A 110 1.79 28.36 6.14
C LEU A 110 0.93 29.51 5.59
N GLU A 111 1.07 30.72 6.14
CA GLU A 111 0.40 31.92 5.62
C GLU A 111 0.86 32.25 4.20
N HIS A 112 2.16 32.16 3.91
CA HIS A 112 2.69 32.35 2.56
C HIS A 112 2.12 31.31 1.58
N ILE A 113 2.10 30.03 1.96
CA ILE A 113 1.57 28.94 1.14
C ILE A 113 0.11 29.16 0.79
N GLU A 114 -0.71 29.54 1.77
CA GLU A 114 -2.14 29.80 1.56
C GLU A 114 -2.35 31.02 0.65
N LYS A 115 -1.64 32.10 0.92
CA LYS A 115 -1.79 33.38 0.19
C LYS A 115 -1.35 33.29 -1.26
N GLU A 116 -0.23 32.64 -1.54
CA GLU A 116 0.34 32.52 -2.89
C GLU A 116 -0.16 31.28 -3.63
N GLY A 117 -0.95 30.41 -2.97
CA GLY A 117 -1.48 29.18 -3.58
C GLY A 117 -0.43 28.10 -3.81
N HIS A 118 0.63 28.07 -3.00
CA HIS A 118 1.73 27.09 -3.08
C HIS A 118 1.45 25.80 -2.29
N SER A 119 0.18 25.39 -2.20
CA SER A 119 -0.26 24.21 -1.43
C SER A 119 0.04 22.88 -2.11
N ARG A 120 0.30 22.89 -3.42
CA ARG A 120 0.57 21.68 -4.21
C ARG A 120 2.07 21.44 -4.32
N TRP A 121 2.54 20.31 -3.80
CA TRP A 121 3.96 19.91 -3.75
C TRP A 121 4.17 18.60 -4.53
N ASP A 122 4.28 18.73 -5.84
CA ASP A 122 4.45 17.62 -6.77
C ASP A 122 5.55 17.90 -7.80
N ILE A 123 5.71 17.01 -8.78
CA ILE A 123 6.78 17.11 -9.78
C ILE A 123 6.60 18.36 -10.67
N ASP A 124 5.37 18.79 -10.93
CA ASP A 124 5.11 19.93 -11.79
C ASP A 124 5.45 21.27 -11.09
N THR A 125 5.25 21.33 -9.77
CA THR A 125 5.56 22.50 -8.94
C THR A 125 6.98 22.48 -8.39
N ILE A 126 7.55 21.29 -8.14
CA ILE A 126 8.89 21.08 -7.60
C ILE A 126 9.59 20.00 -8.43
N PRO A 127 10.21 20.37 -9.58
CA PRO A 127 10.77 19.40 -10.55
C PRO A 127 11.82 18.44 -9.99
N SER A 128 12.54 18.84 -8.94
CA SER A 128 13.53 17.98 -8.27
C SER A 128 12.93 16.74 -7.61
N LEU A 129 11.60 16.67 -7.44
CA LEU A 129 10.93 15.48 -6.89
C LEU A 129 10.87 14.31 -7.89
N ALA A 130 11.09 14.56 -9.19
CA ALA A 130 11.01 13.53 -10.23
C ALA A 130 11.93 12.33 -9.97
N SER A 131 13.09 12.52 -9.34
CA SER A 131 14.05 11.45 -9.04
C SER A 131 13.54 10.40 -8.05
N PHE A 132 12.50 10.72 -7.28
CA PHE A 132 11.92 9.83 -6.27
C PHE A 132 10.62 9.19 -6.72
N CYS A 133 10.06 9.64 -7.85
CA CYS A 133 8.78 9.19 -8.36
C CYS A 133 8.95 8.19 -9.51
N MET A 134 7.89 7.46 -9.83
CA MET A 134 7.87 6.69 -11.07
C MET A 134 8.08 7.64 -12.24
N ALA A 135 9.04 7.33 -13.11
CA ALA A 135 9.22 8.07 -14.35
C ALA A 135 7.93 7.93 -15.18
N ASP A 136 7.30 9.04 -15.52
CA ASP A 136 6.14 9.04 -16.41
C ASP A 136 6.56 8.40 -17.74
N VAL A 137 6.11 7.17 -17.97
CA VAL A 137 6.23 6.47 -19.25
C VAL A 137 5.56 7.26 -20.40
N ASN A 138 4.75 8.27 -20.06
CA ASN A 138 3.97 9.07 -21.01
C ASN A 138 4.47 10.51 -21.26
N LYS A 139 5.62 10.94 -20.72
CA LYS A 139 6.14 12.31 -20.96
C LYS A 139 7.17 12.39 -22.11
N SER A 140 7.02 11.60 -23.17
CA SER A 140 7.88 11.65 -24.37
C SER A 140 7.17 12.15 -25.64
N GLU A 141 6.11 12.95 -25.51
CA GLU A 141 5.41 13.51 -26.70
C GLU A 141 5.71 14.98 -27.02
N GLU A 142 6.56 15.68 -26.25
CA GLU A 142 6.84 17.10 -26.52
C GLU A 142 8.32 17.47 -26.45
N ALA A 143 9.18 16.86 -27.27
CA ALA A 143 10.41 17.50 -27.73
C ALA A 143 11.09 16.76 -28.90
N GLY A 144 11.04 17.38 -30.08
CA GLY A 144 12.20 17.48 -30.98
C GLY A 144 12.64 16.22 -31.75
N GLU A 145 12.26 16.21 -33.02
CA GLU A 145 12.79 15.39 -34.12
C GLU A 145 14.32 15.45 -34.21
N GLU A 146 15.01 14.32 -34.42
CA GLU A 146 16.20 14.18 -35.29
C GLU A 146 16.59 12.70 -35.45
N GLU A 147 16.80 12.28 -36.70
CA GLU A 147 16.84 10.89 -37.17
C GLU A 147 18.27 10.40 -37.43
N GLU A 148 18.57 9.12 -37.20
CA GLU A 148 19.51 8.39 -38.06
C GLU A 148 19.27 6.87 -38.09
N ASP A 149 19.38 6.32 -39.31
CA ASP A 149 18.98 4.99 -39.78
C ASP A 149 19.96 3.84 -39.43
N SER A 150 19.42 2.67 -39.10
CA SER A 150 20.01 1.40 -39.59
C SER A 150 19.03 0.22 -39.51
N ALA A 151 18.79 -0.42 -40.65
CA ALA A 151 17.88 -1.55 -40.80
C ALA A 151 18.64 -2.89 -40.82
N ASN A 152 18.17 -3.88 -40.05
CA ASN A 152 18.18 -5.27 -40.51
C ASN A 152 17.01 -6.04 -39.89
N GLY A 153 16.25 -6.73 -40.74
CA GLY A 153 15.11 -7.54 -40.33
C GLY A 153 15.55 -8.90 -39.78
N THR A 154 14.91 -9.38 -38.72
CA THR A 154 15.00 -10.77 -38.28
C THR A 154 13.68 -11.19 -37.63
N ASN A 155 13.27 -12.41 -37.96
CA ASN A 155 12.02 -13.06 -37.59
C ASN A 155 11.72 -12.96 -36.09
N VAL A 156 10.47 -12.58 -35.77
CA VAL A 156 9.89 -12.76 -34.44
C VAL A 156 9.69 -14.27 -34.23
N VAL A 157 10.71 -14.90 -33.65
CA VAL A 157 10.50 -16.09 -32.86
C VAL A 157 9.93 -15.60 -31.54
N GLU A 158 8.66 -15.90 -31.28
CA GLU A 158 8.13 -15.91 -29.91
C GLU A 158 8.97 -16.94 -29.17
N SER A 159 9.98 -16.45 -28.45
CA SER A 159 10.73 -17.25 -27.52
C SER A 159 9.86 -17.32 -26.28
N ASP A 160 9.11 -18.41 -26.13
CA ASP A 160 8.53 -18.89 -24.87
C ASP A 160 9.66 -19.29 -23.90
N ASP A 161 10.61 -18.38 -23.68
CA ASP A 161 11.56 -18.47 -22.57
C ASP A 161 10.96 -17.69 -21.40
N ASP A 162 9.80 -18.16 -20.93
CA ASP A 162 9.29 -17.91 -19.59
C ASP A 162 10.16 -18.69 -18.58
N GLY A 163 11.47 -18.49 -18.67
CA GLY A 163 12.48 -18.97 -17.74
C GLY A 163 12.63 -18.04 -16.54
N ASP A 164 11.58 -17.32 -16.17
CA ASP A 164 11.46 -16.85 -14.79
C ASP A 164 10.92 -18.06 -14.02
N ASP A 165 11.82 -18.77 -13.33
CA ASP A 165 11.47 -19.52 -12.13
C ASP A 165 10.89 -18.52 -11.13
N GLU A 166 9.68 -18.02 -11.40
CA GLU A 166 8.96 -17.09 -10.57
C GLU A 166 8.71 -17.85 -9.28
N ASP A 167 9.49 -17.52 -8.26
CA ASP A 167 9.37 -18.11 -6.94
C ASP A 167 7.99 -17.73 -6.41
N TRP A 168 6.99 -18.57 -6.68
CA TRP A 168 5.64 -18.50 -6.11
C TRP A 168 5.69 -18.80 -4.60
N GLY A 169 6.72 -18.33 -3.90
CA GLY A 169 6.84 -18.41 -2.46
C GLY A 169 5.60 -17.82 -1.81
N VAL A 170 5.18 -18.43 -0.70
CA VAL A 170 4.08 -17.87 0.10
C VAL A 170 4.56 -16.53 0.65
N GLU A 171 4.00 -15.44 0.13
CA GLU A 171 4.31 -14.12 0.68
C GLU A 171 3.85 -14.07 2.15
N PRO A 172 4.72 -13.68 3.09
CA PRO A 172 4.37 -13.62 4.50
C PRO A 172 3.26 -12.57 4.72
N ALA A 173 2.21 -12.96 5.42
CA ALA A 173 1.10 -12.07 5.75
C ALA A 173 1.42 -11.28 7.03
N VAL A 174 1.13 -9.97 7.02
CA VAL A 174 1.25 -9.13 8.22
C VAL A 174 0.09 -9.43 9.17
N CYS A 175 0.41 -9.71 10.43
CA CYS A 175 -0.53 -9.93 11.52
C CYS A 175 -1.56 -8.79 11.61
N LEU A 176 -2.80 -9.14 12.00
CA LEU A 176 -3.85 -8.13 12.18
C LEU A 176 -3.64 -7.28 13.43
N LEU A 177 -2.95 -7.80 14.43
CA LEU A 177 -2.83 -7.21 15.77
C LEU A 177 -1.45 -6.64 16.07
N CYS A 178 -0.43 -6.97 15.26
CA CYS A 178 0.94 -6.45 15.42
C CYS A 178 1.68 -6.37 14.08
N ASP A 179 2.94 -5.94 14.12
CA ASP A 179 3.75 -5.68 12.93
C ASP A 179 4.53 -6.91 12.42
N THR A 180 4.29 -8.09 12.99
CA THR A 180 4.96 -9.34 12.59
C THR A 180 4.41 -9.82 11.25
N ALA A 181 5.29 -10.07 10.29
CA ALA A 181 4.96 -10.78 9.05
C ALA A 181 5.30 -12.27 9.20
N SER A 182 4.38 -13.15 8.84
CA SER A 182 4.54 -14.61 8.97
C SER A 182 3.84 -15.35 7.83
N GLU A 183 4.44 -16.45 7.36
CA GLU A 183 3.79 -17.40 6.45
C GLU A 183 2.63 -18.15 7.13
N ASP A 184 2.73 -18.38 8.45
CA ASP A 184 1.64 -18.89 9.29
C ASP A 184 1.17 -17.79 10.25
N CYS A 185 0.51 -16.79 9.66
CA CYS A 185 0.00 -15.64 10.40
C CYS A 185 -1.11 -16.01 11.38
N LEU A 186 -1.92 -17.03 11.07
CA LEU A 186 -3.00 -17.49 11.95
C LEU A 186 -2.47 -18.25 13.17
N GLY A 187 -1.43 -19.08 13.01
CA GLY A 187 -0.71 -19.67 14.14
C GLY A 187 -0.06 -18.61 15.04
N HIS A 188 0.60 -17.62 14.43
CA HIS A 188 1.17 -16.50 15.16
C HIS A 188 0.14 -15.73 16.01
N MET A 189 -1.07 -15.50 15.49
CA MET A 189 -2.14 -14.82 16.24
C MET A 189 -2.59 -15.60 17.48
N ILE A 190 -2.60 -16.93 17.41
CA ILE A 190 -2.90 -17.78 18.57
C ILE A 190 -1.77 -17.72 19.59
N ASP A 191 -0.52 -17.92 19.14
CA ASP A 191 0.62 -18.05 20.04
C ASP A 191 1.02 -16.73 20.71
N ALA A 192 1.02 -15.64 19.95
CA ALA A 192 1.48 -14.33 20.42
C ALA A 192 0.34 -13.49 21.05
N HIS A 193 -0.89 -13.63 20.56
CA HIS A 193 -2.01 -12.79 20.96
C HIS A 193 -3.15 -13.57 21.65
N GLY A 194 -3.08 -14.90 21.72
CA GLY A 194 -4.17 -15.71 22.25
C GLY A 194 -5.45 -15.62 21.42
N PHE A 195 -5.34 -15.22 20.15
CA PHE A 195 -6.47 -14.90 19.29
C PHE A 195 -6.60 -15.88 18.12
N ASP A 196 -7.60 -16.76 18.21
CA ASP A 196 -8.00 -17.63 17.10
C ASP A 196 -9.00 -16.88 16.19
N PHE A 197 -8.47 -16.23 15.16
CA PHE A 197 -9.27 -15.49 14.19
C PHE A 197 -10.35 -16.36 13.53
N ARG A 198 -10.02 -17.61 13.18
CA ARG A 198 -10.97 -18.49 12.48
C ARG A 198 -12.14 -18.86 13.39
N ALA A 199 -11.87 -19.22 14.63
CA ALA A 199 -12.92 -19.51 15.61
C ALA A 199 -13.79 -18.28 15.86
N ALA A 200 -13.16 -17.11 16.03
CA ALA A 200 -13.87 -15.88 16.34
C ALA A 200 -14.79 -15.42 15.20
N VAL A 201 -14.31 -15.44 13.94
CA VAL A 201 -15.13 -15.12 12.76
C VAL A 201 -16.30 -16.09 12.61
N ARG A 202 -16.09 -17.40 12.78
CA ARG A 202 -17.18 -18.39 12.69
C ARG A 202 -18.25 -18.23 13.76
N SER A 203 -17.88 -17.73 14.94
CA SER A 203 -18.81 -17.45 16.03
C SER A 203 -19.51 -16.10 15.91
N HIS A 204 -19.10 -15.25 14.97
CA HIS A 204 -19.60 -13.90 14.83
C HIS A 204 -20.94 -13.89 14.07
N GLU A 205 -22.04 -13.52 14.74
CA GLU A 205 -23.41 -13.62 14.21
C GLU A 205 -23.64 -12.82 12.90
N GLY A 206 -22.86 -11.76 12.69
CA GLY A 206 -22.97 -10.91 11.50
C GLY A 206 -22.20 -11.39 10.25
N VAL A 207 -21.41 -12.45 10.32
CA VAL A 207 -20.60 -12.91 9.17
C VAL A 207 -21.39 -13.94 8.36
N GLN A 208 -21.72 -13.61 7.13
CA GLN A 208 -22.50 -14.49 6.25
C GLN A 208 -21.66 -14.98 5.07
N ASP A 209 -20.83 -14.10 4.51
CA ASP A 209 -20.07 -14.37 3.31
C ASP A 209 -18.61 -13.90 3.40
N VAL A 210 -17.88 -14.15 2.32
CA VAL A 210 -16.46 -13.81 2.17
C VAL A 210 -16.23 -12.30 2.28
N TYR A 211 -17.16 -11.49 1.79
CA TYR A 211 -17.05 -10.04 1.81
C TYR A 211 -17.12 -9.51 3.23
N ASP A 212 -17.93 -10.12 4.10
CA ASP A 212 -17.97 -9.78 5.53
C ASP A 212 -16.64 -10.05 6.23
N VAL A 213 -15.96 -11.15 5.87
CA VAL A 213 -14.60 -11.44 6.37
C VAL A 213 -13.62 -10.37 5.92
N ILE A 214 -13.67 -9.96 4.64
CA ILE A 214 -12.82 -8.89 4.10
C ILE A 214 -13.06 -7.58 4.86
N ARG A 215 -14.33 -7.21 5.11
CA ARG A 215 -14.69 -6.02 5.88
C ARG A 215 -14.12 -6.07 7.29
N ILE A 216 -14.26 -7.21 7.99
CA ILE A 216 -13.68 -7.41 9.34
C ILE A 216 -12.17 -7.18 9.33
N VAL A 217 -11.45 -7.82 8.40
CA VAL A 217 -9.99 -7.68 8.30
C VAL A 217 -9.60 -6.22 8.11
N ASN A 218 -10.25 -5.53 7.17
CA ASN A 218 -9.96 -4.13 6.88
C ASN A 218 -10.29 -3.20 8.06
N VAL A 219 -11.37 -3.47 8.79
CA VAL A 219 -11.71 -2.72 10.01
C VAL A 219 -10.64 -2.91 11.07
N ILE A 220 -10.23 -4.16 11.34
CA ILE A 220 -9.19 -4.43 12.35
C ILE A 220 -7.90 -3.69 11.97
N ARG A 221 -7.46 -3.77 10.70
CA ARG A 221 -6.26 -3.04 10.24
C ARG A 221 -6.39 -1.53 10.41
N LYS A 222 -7.53 -0.92 10.04
CA LYS A 222 -7.79 0.52 10.23
C LYS A 222 -7.74 0.92 11.71
N CYS A 223 -8.32 0.11 12.59
CA CYS A 223 -8.34 0.36 14.03
C CYS A 223 -6.95 0.23 14.64
N VAL A 224 -6.25 -0.87 14.38
CA VAL A 224 -4.92 -1.15 14.92
C VAL A 224 -3.89 -0.13 14.42
N ALA A 225 -3.97 0.28 13.14
CA ALA A 225 -3.12 1.35 12.61
C ALA A 225 -3.25 2.67 13.39
N ARG A 226 -4.46 2.97 13.88
CA ARG A 226 -4.81 4.20 14.63
C ARG A 226 -4.72 4.05 16.15
N GLY A 227 -4.34 2.87 16.66
CA GLY A 227 -4.36 2.60 18.10
C GLY A 227 -5.78 2.57 18.68
N LEU A 228 -6.79 2.18 17.90
CA LEU A 228 -8.18 2.12 18.32
C LEU A 228 -8.63 0.67 18.51
N CYS A 229 -9.59 0.47 19.41
CA CYS A 229 -10.24 -0.82 19.65
C CYS A 229 -11.14 -1.20 18.44
N PRO A 230 -10.98 -2.38 17.83
CA PRO A 230 -11.85 -2.86 16.75
C PRO A 230 -13.31 -2.96 17.16
N PHE A 231 -13.59 -3.40 18.39
CA PHE A 231 -14.96 -3.61 18.90
C PHE A 231 -15.87 -2.40 18.76
N THR A 232 -15.30 -1.21 19.00
CA THR A 232 -16.01 0.06 19.04
C THR A 232 -16.04 0.76 17.67
N TYR A 233 -15.65 0.05 16.60
CA TYR A 233 -15.65 0.61 15.27
C TYR A 233 -17.06 1.01 14.83
N GLY A 234 -17.22 2.29 14.45
CA GLY A 234 -18.52 2.85 14.06
C GLY A 234 -19.39 3.33 15.23
N ASP A 235 -18.95 3.15 16.48
CA ASP A 235 -19.66 3.63 17.67
C ASP A 235 -19.06 4.97 18.17
N GLU A 236 -19.89 6.02 18.23
CA GLU A 236 -19.51 7.33 18.81
C GLU A 236 -19.87 7.44 20.31
N LEU A 237 -20.19 6.32 20.97
CA LEU A 237 -20.79 6.24 22.30
C LEU A 237 -19.79 6.09 23.47
N ALA A 238 -20.32 6.06 24.69
CA ALA A 238 -19.56 5.95 25.94
C ALA A 238 -18.64 4.71 26.05
N GLU A 239 -19.00 3.58 25.43
CA GLU A 239 -18.15 2.36 25.39
C GLU A 239 -16.86 2.61 24.60
N ALA A 240 -16.93 3.42 23.54
CA ALA A 240 -15.77 3.85 22.77
C ALA A 240 -14.85 4.78 23.58
N GLU A 241 -15.40 5.61 24.47
CA GLU A 241 -14.59 6.44 25.38
C GLU A 241 -13.88 5.60 26.44
N ALA A 242 -14.56 4.62 27.04
CA ALA A 242 -13.95 3.73 28.03
C ALA A 242 -12.77 2.93 27.42
N CYS A 243 -12.96 2.34 26.23
CA CYS A 243 -11.88 1.64 25.54
C CYS A 243 -10.73 2.59 25.16
N ARG A 244 -11.03 3.81 24.69
CA ARG A 244 -10.00 4.82 24.38
C ARG A 244 -9.18 5.20 25.61
N CYS A 245 -9.83 5.40 26.75
CA CYS A 245 -9.15 5.70 28.01
C CYS A 245 -8.26 4.54 28.48
N ASP A 246 -8.73 3.31 28.38
CA ASP A 246 -7.97 2.11 28.77
C ASP A 246 -6.74 1.89 27.86
N VAL A 247 -6.92 2.02 26.54
CA VAL A 247 -5.84 1.97 25.56
C VAL A 247 -4.82 3.08 25.77
N ALA A 248 -5.27 4.30 26.08
CA ALA A 248 -4.39 5.43 26.37
C ALA A 248 -3.63 5.27 27.70
N ALA A 249 -4.20 4.56 28.68
CA ALA A 249 -3.57 4.31 29.98
C ALA A 249 -2.53 3.17 29.94
N SER A 250 -2.67 2.23 29.01
CA SER A 250 -1.79 1.07 28.85
C SER A 250 -1.26 0.99 27.41
N SER A 251 -1.87 0.14 26.59
CA SER A 251 -1.62 0.02 25.16
C SER A 251 -2.79 -0.71 24.49
N LEU A 252 -2.89 -0.64 23.17
CA LEU A 252 -3.90 -1.41 22.44
C LEU A 252 -3.69 -2.92 22.61
N GLU A 253 -2.44 -3.37 22.61
CA GLU A 253 -2.10 -4.79 22.75
C GLU A 253 -2.57 -5.34 24.12
N GLU A 254 -2.32 -4.59 25.19
CA GLU A 254 -2.71 -5.00 26.54
C GLU A 254 -4.24 -4.96 26.73
N HIS A 255 -4.91 -3.93 26.19
CA HIS A 255 -6.37 -3.86 26.15
C HIS A 255 -6.99 -5.09 25.47
N LEU A 256 -6.50 -5.45 24.28
CA LEU A 256 -7.03 -6.59 23.51
C LEU A 256 -6.76 -7.95 24.17
N ARG A 257 -5.65 -8.08 24.91
CA ARG A 257 -5.36 -9.28 25.71
C ARG A 257 -6.34 -9.43 26.88
N ASN A 258 -6.71 -8.32 27.52
CA ASN A 258 -7.66 -8.30 28.64
C ASN A 258 -9.12 -8.44 28.19
N HIS A 259 -9.42 -8.06 26.95
CA HIS A 259 -10.76 -8.11 26.36
C HIS A 259 -10.77 -8.91 25.04
N PRO A 260 -10.73 -10.26 25.07
CA PRO A 260 -10.61 -11.08 23.86
C PRO A 260 -11.73 -10.89 22.82
N LEU A 261 -12.93 -10.51 23.25
CA LEU A 261 -14.06 -10.20 22.37
C LEU A 261 -13.83 -8.92 21.55
N HIS A 262 -12.89 -8.07 21.97
CA HIS A 262 -12.64 -6.79 21.32
C HIS A 262 -11.70 -6.90 20.11
N ASN A 263 -11.18 -8.09 19.83
CA ASN A 263 -10.34 -8.36 18.65
C ASN A 263 -11.11 -8.26 17.32
N LEU A 264 -12.44 -8.28 17.34
CA LEU A 264 -13.31 -8.06 16.19
C LEU A 264 -14.22 -6.85 16.42
N PRO A 265 -14.70 -6.20 15.34
CA PRO A 265 -15.80 -5.25 15.46
C PRO A 265 -17.04 -5.93 16.01
N ARG A 266 -17.80 -5.23 16.85
CA ARG A 266 -19.06 -5.76 17.43
C ARG A 266 -20.10 -6.08 16.35
N VAL A 267 -20.13 -5.27 15.29
CA VAL A 267 -21.05 -5.39 14.16
C VAL A 267 -20.23 -5.36 12.88
N VAL A 268 -20.52 -6.28 11.95
CA VAL A 268 -19.90 -6.23 10.62
C VAL A 268 -20.44 -5.00 9.89
N PRO A 269 -19.59 -4.07 9.44
CA PRO A 269 -20.07 -2.91 8.70
C PRO A 269 -20.67 -3.35 7.37
N SER A 270 -21.69 -2.63 6.90
CA SER A 270 -22.40 -2.96 5.65
C SER A 270 -21.97 -2.13 4.45
N SER A 271 -21.07 -1.16 4.63
CA SER A 271 -20.65 -0.26 3.56
C SER A 271 -19.51 -0.86 2.73
N ASP A 272 -19.47 -0.50 1.45
CA ASP A 272 -18.43 -0.97 0.53
C ASP A 272 -17.10 -0.26 0.74
N ARG A 273 -17.08 0.84 1.50
CA ARG A 273 -15.82 1.51 1.89
C ARG A 273 -14.93 0.61 2.75
N GLU A 274 -15.52 -0.36 3.43
CA GLU A 274 -14.82 -1.34 4.25
C GLU A 274 -14.32 -2.54 3.43
N LEU A 275 -14.72 -2.66 2.16
CA LEU A 275 -14.15 -3.64 1.23
C LEU A 275 -12.81 -3.19 0.65
N ILE A 276 -12.53 -1.88 0.65
CA ILE A 276 -11.28 -1.32 0.14
C ILE A 276 -10.13 -1.82 1.04
N PRO A 277 -9.21 -2.64 0.51
CA PRO A 277 -8.09 -3.17 1.28
C PRO A 277 -7.21 -2.06 1.83
N VAL A 278 -6.81 -2.20 3.09
CA VAL A 278 -5.83 -1.28 3.71
C VAL A 278 -4.41 -1.57 3.19
N LEU A 279 -4.13 -2.84 2.88
CA LEU A 279 -2.88 -3.28 2.27
C LEU A 279 -3.14 -3.70 0.83
N CYS A 280 -2.36 -3.16 -0.11
CA CYS A 280 -2.33 -3.66 -1.48
C CYS A 280 -1.82 -5.10 -1.49
N ALA A 281 -2.48 -5.99 -2.25
CA ALA A 281 -2.16 -7.42 -2.29
C ALA A 281 -2.09 -8.05 -0.87
N ASP A 282 -3.12 -7.82 -0.05
CA ASP A 282 -3.17 -8.32 1.32
C ASP A 282 -3.15 -9.86 1.39
N ALA A 283 -1.95 -10.42 1.58
CA ALA A 283 -1.71 -11.85 1.67
C ALA A 283 -2.52 -12.51 2.81
N PHE A 284 -2.88 -11.77 3.86
CA PHE A 284 -3.74 -12.30 4.91
C PHE A 284 -5.13 -12.58 4.36
N ILE A 285 -5.75 -11.60 3.69
CA ILE A 285 -7.08 -11.75 3.07
C ILE A 285 -7.07 -12.91 2.08
N SER A 286 -6.07 -12.96 1.20
CA SER A 286 -5.92 -14.07 0.24
C SER A 286 -5.84 -15.43 0.94
N SER A 287 -5.09 -15.52 2.05
CA SER A 287 -4.93 -16.78 2.80
C SER A 287 -6.23 -17.25 3.45
N VAL A 288 -7.05 -16.34 3.97
CA VAL A 288 -8.26 -16.68 4.72
C VAL A 288 -9.50 -16.86 3.84
N VAL A 289 -9.57 -16.13 2.72
CA VAL A 289 -10.70 -16.19 1.79
C VAL A 289 -10.57 -17.38 0.83
N VAL A 290 -9.39 -17.57 0.24
CA VAL A 290 -9.20 -18.60 -0.81
C VAL A 290 -8.84 -19.96 -0.21
N GLY A 291 -8.34 -19.99 1.03
CA GLY A 291 -8.07 -21.24 1.74
C GLY A 291 -9.30 -22.11 2.04
N GLY A 292 -10.53 -21.70 1.67
CA GLY A 292 -11.75 -22.52 1.72
C GLY A 292 -12.28 -22.88 3.12
N ASP A 293 -11.49 -22.64 4.18
CA ASP A 293 -11.76 -23.16 5.53
C ASP A 293 -12.68 -22.27 6.39
N LEU A 294 -12.91 -21.02 5.99
CA LEU A 294 -13.69 -20.07 6.81
C LEU A 294 -15.20 -20.17 6.59
N LEU A 295 -15.63 -20.40 5.35
CA LEU A 295 -17.03 -20.42 4.96
C LEU A 295 -17.26 -21.63 4.07
N ALA A 296 -17.98 -22.63 4.58
CA ALA A 296 -18.14 -23.94 3.94
C ALA A 296 -19.01 -23.95 2.66
N ARG A 297 -19.13 -22.83 1.92
CA ARG A 297 -20.04 -22.69 0.77
C ARG A 297 -19.50 -21.73 -0.28
N GLY A 298 -18.55 -22.20 -1.09
CA GLY A 298 -18.34 -21.66 -2.43
C GLY A 298 -18.79 -22.73 -3.43
N GLU A 299 -19.92 -22.52 -4.10
CA GLU A 299 -20.21 -23.28 -5.32
C GLU A 299 -19.27 -22.72 -6.40
N GLU A 300 -18.36 -23.54 -6.93
CA GLU A 300 -17.55 -23.17 -8.07
C GLU A 300 -18.48 -22.95 -9.27
N ASP A 301 -18.51 -21.73 -9.81
CA ASP A 301 -19.25 -21.44 -11.04
C ASP A 301 -18.47 -22.03 -12.23
N PRO A 302 -18.98 -23.08 -12.91
CA PRO A 302 -18.27 -23.70 -14.02
C PRO A 302 -18.13 -22.78 -15.24
N GLU A 303 -18.87 -21.68 -15.31
CA GLU A 303 -18.75 -20.67 -16.38
C GLU A 303 -17.60 -19.68 -16.12
N TYR A 304 -17.19 -19.51 -14.86
CA TYR A 304 -16.09 -18.64 -14.44
C TYR A 304 -15.17 -19.35 -13.44
N PRO A 305 -14.32 -20.28 -13.91
CA PRO A 305 -13.38 -20.98 -13.04
C PRO A 305 -12.44 -19.97 -12.37
N MET A 306 -12.34 -20.03 -11.03
CA MET A 306 -11.43 -19.16 -10.30
C MET A 306 -9.98 -19.42 -10.69
N VAL A 307 -9.21 -18.34 -10.90
CA VAL A 307 -7.77 -18.44 -11.12
C VAL A 307 -7.10 -18.81 -9.79
N PRO A 308 -6.19 -19.82 -9.76
CA PRO A 308 -5.50 -20.19 -8.54
C PRO A 308 -4.68 -19.03 -7.96
N THR A 309 -4.72 -18.87 -6.65
CA THR A 309 -3.90 -17.87 -5.94
C THR A 309 -2.44 -18.28 -5.84
N ASN A 310 -1.55 -17.31 -5.58
CA ASN A 310 -0.13 -17.57 -5.32
C ASN A 310 0.07 -18.61 -4.20
N ALA A 311 -0.75 -18.57 -3.14
CA ALA A 311 -0.70 -19.56 -2.06
C ALA A 311 -1.06 -20.98 -2.53
N GLU A 312 -2.05 -21.13 -3.43
CA GLU A 312 -2.41 -22.42 -4.02
C GLU A 312 -1.35 -22.92 -5.00
N MET A 313 -0.75 -22.01 -5.78
CA MET A 313 0.36 -22.31 -6.67
C MET A 313 1.59 -22.77 -5.88
N ALA A 314 1.92 -22.09 -4.78
CA ALA A 314 2.98 -22.47 -3.84
C ALA A 314 2.77 -23.88 -3.26
N LYS A 315 1.53 -24.17 -2.81
CA LYS A 315 1.14 -25.50 -2.30
C LYS A 315 1.26 -26.58 -3.37
N LYS A 316 0.86 -26.30 -4.61
CA LYS A 316 1.00 -27.23 -5.74
C LYS A 316 2.46 -27.49 -6.08
N GLN A 317 3.31 -26.46 -6.09
CA GLN A 317 4.75 -26.61 -6.35
C GLN A 317 5.45 -27.39 -5.23
N THR A 318 5.17 -27.09 -3.96
CA THR A 318 5.73 -27.82 -2.81
C THR A 318 5.30 -29.28 -2.82
N ALA A 319 4.02 -29.57 -3.09
CA ALA A 319 3.53 -30.94 -3.25
C ALA A 319 4.22 -31.68 -4.42
N ARG A 320 4.41 -31.01 -5.55
CA ARG A 320 5.12 -31.57 -6.71
C ARG A 320 6.58 -31.88 -6.40
N ARG A 321 7.30 -30.95 -5.76
CA ARG A 321 8.69 -31.15 -5.30
C ARG A 321 8.80 -32.30 -4.29
N GLN A 322 7.84 -32.45 -3.38
CA GLN A 322 7.79 -33.57 -2.43
C GLN A 322 7.51 -34.92 -3.12
N SER A 323 6.73 -34.93 -4.20
CA SER A 323 6.46 -36.14 -4.98
C SER A 323 7.63 -36.56 -5.86
N GLU A 324 8.39 -35.60 -6.40
CA GLU A 324 9.58 -35.84 -7.24
C GLU A 324 10.83 -36.19 -6.40
N GLY A 325 10.90 -35.75 -5.14
CA GLY A 325 11.99 -36.09 -4.21
C GLY A 325 11.86 -37.44 -3.49
N ASN A 326 10.71 -38.11 -3.60
CA ASN A 326 10.44 -39.44 -3.02
C ASN A 326 10.45 -40.59 -4.06
N ALA A 327 10.88 -40.32 -5.30
CA ALA A 327 10.96 -41.28 -6.40
C ALA A 327 12.40 -41.76 -6.67
#